data_AF-A0A4Q5LIT9-F1
#
_entry.id   AF-A0A4Q5LIT9-F1
#
_cell.length_a   1.000
_cell.length_b   1.000
_cell.length_c   1.000
_cell.angle_alpha   90.00
_cell.angle_beta   90.00
_cell.angle_gamma   90.00
#
_symmetry.space_group_name_H-M   'P 1'
#
loop_
_entity.id
_entity.type
_entity.pdbx_description
1 polymer ?
#
loop_
_entity_poly.entity_id
_entity_poly.type
_entity_poly.pdbx_seq_one_letter_code
_entity_poly.pdbx_strand_id
1 'polypeptide(L)'
;MSRSAKKPKFFENVTVIDIAEEGKGVGKAEDFVLFIEKAVPGDIADIEVYRSKKSFGEAKITKLIKPSEYRVPAFCEHFGTCGGCKWQHMTYEAQLKFKQKAVHDALTRIAKIDVEHMDAIVPSPADRYYRNKLEYTFSNKRWLYDGENREDETLDMNALGFHIPGRFDKILNINHCYLQAEPSNDLRNSINAFARENGISYYDVRQHTGALRNLIIRTSSTGEIMVIVVFAHADEEQVNLLMNYVDAAFPNITSLLYILNQKMNDTIFDQEVHAWKGPEFIHEEMPAANGNVVRFRVGPKSFYQTNSIQALRLYEITRDFAGFTGNELVYDLYTGAGTIANFIAGHVREVVGVEYVPSAIEDAKVNSQINNITNTKFYAGDMKDVLVHEFVVEHGKPDVIITDPPRAGMHADVVARLMEIEADKIVYVSCNAATQARDLLILKEKYDTVKIQPVDMFPHTQHVENVALLKLRK
;
A
#
# COMPACT_ATOMS: atom_id res chain seq x y z
N MET A 1 4.28 42.26 2.65
CA MET A 1 5.76 42.27 2.63
C MET A 1 6.24 41.10 1.80
N SER A 2 6.77 41.38 0.61
CA SER A 2 7.24 40.38 -0.34
C SER A 2 8.44 39.62 0.22
N ARG A 3 8.34 38.29 0.38
CA ARG A 3 9.50 37.44 0.60
C ARG A 3 10.40 37.56 -0.62
N SER A 4 11.51 38.28 -0.49
CA SER A 4 12.60 38.27 -1.46
C SER A 4 12.94 36.81 -1.80
N ALA A 5 12.75 36.42 -3.06
CA ALA A 5 13.15 35.11 -3.54
C ALA A 5 14.69 35.04 -3.43
N LYS A 6 15.18 34.32 -2.41
CA LYS A 6 16.61 33.97 -2.32
C LYS A 6 17.00 33.32 -3.64
N LYS A 7 18.10 33.79 -4.26
CA LYS A 7 18.67 33.18 -5.47
C LYS A 7 18.79 31.66 -5.27
N PRO A 8 18.44 30.85 -6.27
CA PRO A 8 18.61 29.39 -6.17
C PRO A 8 20.08 29.09 -5.89
N LYS A 9 20.31 28.20 -4.91
CA LYS A 9 21.67 27.72 -4.61
C LYS A 9 21.99 26.62 -5.61
N PHE A 10 23.18 26.69 -6.19
CA PHE A 10 23.70 25.68 -7.10
C PHE A 10 24.92 25.01 -6.46
N PHE A 11 24.99 23.70 -6.60
CA PHE A 11 26.12 22.89 -6.17
C PHE A 11 26.57 22.01 -7.33
N GLU A 12 27.85 22.07 -7.67
CA GLU A 12 28.43 21.29 -8.76
C GLU A 12 29.01 19.98 -8.23
N ASN A 13 28.98 18.91 -9.05
CA ASN A 13 29.61 17.63 -8.75
C ASN A 13 29.23 17.01 -7.38
N VAL A 14 27.97 17.18 -6.95
CA VAL A 14 27.47 16.59 -5.72
C VAL A 14 27.37 15.08 -5.88
N THR A 15 28.00 14.33 -4.98
CA THR A 15 27.85 12.88 -4.90
C THR A 15 26.62 12.52 -4.08
N VAL A 16 25.75 11.69 -4.65
CA VAL A 16 24.59 11.12 -3.97
C VAL A 16 25.06 9.91 -3.18
N ILE A 17 24.96 9.97 -1.86
CA ILE A 17 25.55 8.99 -0.93
C ILE A 17 24.52 8.01 -0.37
N ASP A 18 23.25 8.38 -0.37
CA ASP A 18 22.18 7.60 0.24
C ASP A 18 20.82 7.93 -0.38
N ILE A 19 19.76 7.28 0.08
CA ILE A 19 18.39 7.60 -0.29
C ILE A 19 17.53 7.75 0.97
N ALA A 20 16.74 8.82 1.02
CA ALA A 20 15.88 9.13 2.14
C ALA A 20 14.45 8.61 1.91
N GLU A 21 13.61 8.80 2.93
CA GLU A 21 12.17 8.65 2.83
C GLU A 21 11.60 9.47 1.66
N GLU A 22 10.46 9.04 1.12
CA GLU A 22 9.88 9.51 -0.16
C GLU A 22 10.69 9.19 -1.43
N GLY A 23 11.84 8.51 -1.29
CA GLY A 23 12.66 8.08 -2.42
C GLY A 23 13.52 9.17 -3.04
N LYS A 24 13.85 10.22 -2.29
CA LYS A 24 14.77 11.29 -2.70
C LYS A 24 16.21 10.89 -2.37
N GLY A 25 17.13 11.07 -3.32
CA GLY A 25 18.56 10.83 -3.07
C GLY A 25 19.10 11.84 -2.07
N VAL A 26 20.08 11.44 -1.28
CA VAL A 26 20.73 12.28 -0.27
C VAL A 26 22.14 12.60 -0.75
N GLY A 27 22.41 13.89 -0.94
CA GLY A 27 23.75 14.42 -1.16
C GLY A 27 24.19 15.27 0.03
N LYS A 28 25.50 15.48 0.17
CA LYS A 28 26.07 16.47 1.09
C LYS A 28 26.97 17.43 0.34
N ALA A 29 26.80 18.72 0.61
CA ALA A 29 27.71 19.78 0.21
C ALA A 29 28.14 20.51 1.49
N GLU A 30 29.36 20.27 1.95
CA GLU A 30 29.85 20.73 3.27
C GLU A 30 28.90 20.30 4.40
N ASP A 31 28.42 21.24 5.23
CA ASP A 31 27.46 21.01 6.32
C ASP A 31 25.99 21.02 5.87
N PHE A 32 25.72 21.06 4.56
CA PHE A 32 24.39 21.18 4.00
C PHE A 32 23.89 19.88 3.35
N VAL A 33 22.75 19.37 3.83
CA VAL A 33 22.13 18.14 3.31
C VAL A 33 21.20 18.46 2.15
N LEU A 34 21.31 17.71 1.06
CA LEU A 34 20.49 17.88 -0.14
C LEU A 34 19.58 16.66 -0.33
N PHE A 35 18.26 16.89 -0.38
CA PHE A 35 17.27 15.90 -0.81
C PHE A 35 16.98 16.11 -2.29
N ILE A 36 17.51 15.24 -3.13
CA ILE A 36 17.59 15.40 -4.57
C ILE A 36 16.54 14.51 -5.23
N GLU A 37 15.63 15.12 -5.97
CA GLU A 37 14.61 14.38 -6.73
C GLU A 37 15.25 13.49 -7.80
N LYS A 38 14.79 12.23 -7.89
CA LYS A 38 15.22 11.24 -8.90
C LYS A 38 16.72 10.93 -8.90
N ALA A 39 17.42 11.24 -7.81
CA ALA A 39 18.81 10.88 -7.60
C ALA A 39 18.93 9.44 -7.08
N VAL A 40 19.93 8.72 -7.61
CA VAL A 40 20.27 7.35 -7.24
C VAL A 40 21.61 7.38 -6.50
N PRO A 41 21.77 6.68 -5.36
CA PRO A 41 23.05 6.59 -4.67
C PRO A 41 24.17 6.15 -5.62
N GLY A 42 25.28 6.88 -5.64
CA GLY A 42 26.38 6.72 -6.59
C GLY A 42 26.37 7.71 -7.77
N ASP A 43 25.28 8.45 -7.98
CA ASP A 43 25.28 9.53 -8.98
C ASP A 43 26.23 10.66 -8.57
N ILE A 44 26.84 11.29 -9.58
CA ILE A 44 27.49 12.60 -9.47
C ILE A 44 26.72 13.57 -10.36
N ALA A 45 26.22 14.65 -9.79
CA ALA A 45 25.35 15.59 -10.49
C ALA A 45 25.54 17.04 -10.05
N ASP A 46 25.23 17.95 -10.96
CA ASP A 46 25.00 19.36 -10.64
C ASP A 46 23.55 19.53 -10.17
N ILE A 47 23.40 20.24 -9.07
CA ILE A 47 22.18 20.28 -8.27
C ILE A 47 21.70 21.72 -8.09
N GLU A 48 20.41 21.96 -8.38
CA GLU A 48 19.72 23.22 -8.10
C GLU A 48 18.75 23.06 -6.93
N VAL A 49 18.92 23.88 -5.89
CA VAL A 49 18.04 23.90 -4.72
C VAL A 49 16.86 24.82 -4.99
N TYR A 50 15.67 24.24 -5.10
CA TYR A 50 14.42 24.99 -5.25
C TYR A 50 13.77 25.34 -3.90
N ARG A 51 14.12 24.63 -2.82
CA ARG A 51 13.63 24.94 -1.48
C ARG A 51 14.75 24.78 -0.44
N SER A 52 15.17 25.87 0.17
CA SER A 52 16.21 25.86 1.22
C SER A 52 15.63 26.03 2.61
N LYS A 53 16.09 25.22 3.56
CA LYS A 53 15.97 25.42 5.02
C LYS A 53 17.35 25.74 5.61
N LYS A 54 17.48 25.74 6.95
CA LYS A 54 18.70 26.14 7.66
C LYS A 54 19.86 25.17 7.40
N SER A 55 19.63 23.87 7.55
CA SER A 55 20.64 22.80 7.44
C SER A 55 20.43 21.84 6.27
N PHE A 56 19.31 21.96 5.55
CA PHE A 56 19.01 21.11 4.41
C PHE A 56 18.25 21.85 3.32
N GLY A 57 18.21 21.29 2.12
CA GLY A 57 17.40 21.79 1.01
C GLY A 57 16.81 20.66 0.18
N GLU A 58 15.66 20.93 -0.44
CA GLU A 58 15.13 20.11 -1.51
C GLU A 58 15.62 20.65 -2.85
N ALA A 59 16.04 19.74 -3.71
CA ALA A 59 16.78 20.05 -4.90
C ALA A 59 16.46 19.09 -6.06
N LYS A 60 16.83 19.49 -7.26
CA LYS A 60 16.69 18.70 -8.49
C LYS A 60 18.03 18.62 -9.21
N ILE A 61 18.22 17.54 -9.98
CA ILE A 61 19.36 17.37 -10.87
C ILE A 61 19.19 18.33 -12.06
N THR A 62 20.16 19.21 -12.29
CA THR A 62 20.23 20.03 -13.52
C THR A 62 21.08 19.35 -14.58
N LYS A 63 22.14 18.66 -14.18
CA LYS A 63 23.02 17.91 -15.06
C LYS A 63 23.55 16.67 -14.35
N LEU A 64 23.35 15.50 -14.95
CA LEU A 64 23.98 14.27 -14.48
C LEU A 64 25.38 14.17 -15.07
N ILE A 65 26.42 14.22 -14.22
CA ILE A 65 27.83 14.17 -14.63
C ILE A 65 28.29 12.72 -14.78
N LYS A 66 27.97 11.89 -13.80
CA LYS A 66 28.25 10.45 -13.82
C LYS A 66 27.05 9.70 -13.26
N PRO A 67 26.37 8.85 -14.05
CA PRO A 67 25.31 7.99 -13.53
C PRO A 67 25.89 6.95 -12.56
N SER A 68 25.13 6.62 -11.53
CA SER A 68 25.38 5.47 -10.65
C SER A 68 25.40 4.16 -11.43
N GLU A 69 26.16 3.17 -10.93
CA GLU A 69 26.08 1.77 -11.40
C GLU A 69 24.68 1.16 -11.18
N TYR A 70 23.90 1.69 -10.24
CA TYR A 70 22.55 1.23 -9.96
C TYR A 70 21.50 1.88 -10.86
N ARG A 71 21.87 2.86 -11.70
CA ARG A 71 20.90 3.62 -12.50
C ARG A 71 20.53 2.83 -13.76
N VAL A 72 19.23 2.71 -14.01
CA VAL A 72 18.68 2.12 -15.24
C VAL A 72 17.63 3.05 -15.86
N PRO A 73 17.37 2.96 -17.18
CA PRO A 73 16.21 3.60 -17.77
C PRO A 73 14.92 3.03 -17.16
N ALA A 74 13.98 3.92 -16.82
CA ALA A 74 12.65 3.48 -16.38
C ALA A 74 11.87 2.93 -17.58
N PHE A 75 11.19 1.80 -17.39
CA PHE A 75 10.42 1.14 -18.45
C PHE A 75 9.00 1.72 -18.62
N CYS A 76 8.46 2.41 -17.61
CA CYS A 76 7.17 3.07 -17.70
C CYS A 76 7.31 4.47 -18.30
N GLU A 77 6.57 4.75 -19.38
CA GLU A 77 6.56 6.08 -20.01
C GLU A 77 6.07 7.20 -19.08
N HIS A 78 5.26 6.85 -18.07
CA HIS A 78 4.74 7.80 -17.10
C HIS A 78 5.69 8.03 -15.91
N PHE A 79 6.83 7.32 -15.85
CA PHE A 79 7.76 7.41 -14.73
C PHE A 79 8.30 8.83 -14.56
N GLY A 80 8.42 9.27 -13.31
CA GLY A 80 8.91 10.60 -12.96
C GLY A 80 7.85 11.71 -13.01
N THR A 81 6.67 11.44 -13.56
CA THR A 81 5.46 12.29 -13.48
C THR A 81 4.40 11.60 -12.64
N CYS A 82 4.14 10.32 -12.91
CA CYS A 82 3.24 9.49 -12.12
C CYS A 82 3.72 9.35 -10.67
N GLY A 83 2.80 9.44 -9.72
CA GLY A 83 3.10 9.28 -8.29
C GLY A 83 3.33 7.84 -7.84
N GLY A 84 2.90 6.85 -8.63
CA GLY A 84 2.82 5.45 -8.19
C GLY A 84 4.16 4.72 -8.04
N CYS A 85 5.11 4.98 -8.95
CA CYS A 85 6.45 4.38 -8.92
C CYS A 85 7.50 5.47 -8.69
N LYS A 86 8.42 5.25 -7.74
CA LYS A 86 9.47 6.21 -7.39
C LYS A 86 10.86 5.75 -7.80
N TRP A 87 11.11 4.45 -7.94
CA TRP A 87 12.45 3.89 -8.10
C TRP A 87 12.68 3.07 -9.37
N GLN A 88 11.83 3.18 -10.41
CA GLN A 88 12.07 2.44 -11.68
C GLN A 88 13.38 2.83 -12.39
N HIS A 89 13.99 3.96 -12.03
CA HIS A 89 15.28 4.41 -12.54
C HIS A 89 16.48 3.83 -11.75
N MET A 90 16.23 2.81 -10.91
CA MET A 90 17.20 2.11 -10.09
C MET A 90 17.04 0.59 -10.31
N THR A 91 18.15 -0.17 -10.42
CA THR A 91 18.12 -1.64 -10.53
C THR A 91 17.35 -2.25 -9.36
N TYR A 92 16.72 -3.40 -9.59
CA TYR A 92 15.89 -4.04 -8.56
C TYR A 92 16.73 -4.47 -7.34
N GLU A 93 17.93 -4.99 -7.58
CA GLU A 93 18.88 -5.38 -6.53
C GLU A 93 19.28 -4.20 -5.65
N ALA A 94 19.45 -3.01 -6.24
CA ALA A 94 19.72 -1.80 -5.48
C ALA A 94 18.50 -1.34 -4.68
N GLN A 95 17.28 -1.46 -5.22
CA GLN A 95 16.06 -1.16 -4.46
C GLN A 95 15.97 -2.03 -3.20
N LEU A 96 16.25 -3.33 -3.32
CA LEU A 96 16.31 -4.27 -2.18
C LEU A 96 17.39 -3.85 -1.17
N LYS A 97 18.61 -3.55 -1.63
CA LYS A 97 19.71 -3.07 -0.79
C LYS A 97 19.32 -1.82 0.02
N PHE A 98 18.70 -0.83 -0.61
CA PHE A 98 18.32 0.40 0.08
C PHE A 98 17.09 0.24 0.98
N LYS A 99 16.16 -0.67 0.67
CA LYS A 99 15.08 -1.06 1.59
C LYS A 99 15.60 -1.76 2.84
N GLN A 100 16.50 -2.74 2.68
CA GLN A 100 17.19 -3.40 3.78
C GLN A 100 17.87 -2.37 4.69
N LYS A 101 18.64 -1.45 4.08
CA LYS A 101 19.32 -0.39 4.81
C LYS A 101 18.36 0.56 5.52
N ALA A 102 17.22 0.88 4.93
CA ALA A 102 16.21 1.74 5.56
C ALA A 102 15.64 1.09 6.84
N VAL A 103 15.32 -0.20 6.80
CA VAL A 103 14.90 -0.95 8.00
C VAL A 103 16.03 -0.99 9.04
N HIS A 104 17.25 -1.32 8.62
CA HIS A 104 18.44 -1.33 9.47
C HIS A 104 18.58 0.00 10.22
N ASP A 105 18.66 1.11 9.48
CA ASP A 105 18.89 2.44 10.03
C ASP A 105 17.76 2.88 10.97
N ALA A 106 16.50 2.58 10.64
CA ALA A 106 15.36 2.92 11.49
C ALA A 106 15.44 2.19 12.84
N LEU A 107 15.65 0.87 12.81
CA LEU A 107 15.72 0.05 14.02
C LEU A 107 16.96 0.39 14.86
N THR A 108 18.14 0.56 14.26
CA THR A 108 19.35 0.96 14.99
C THR A 108 19.21 2.35 15.64
N ARG A 109 18.73 3.34 14.90
CA ARG A 109 18.74 4.75 15.36
C ARG A 109 17.58 5.07 16.29
N ILE A 110 16.39 4.56 16.00
CA ILE A 110 15.15 4.89 16.72
C ILE A 110 14.90 3.87 17.83
N ALA A 111 14.82 2.58 17.50
CA ALA A 111 14.56 1.54 18.50
C ALA A 111 15.79 1.30 19.40
N LYS A 112 17.00 1.60 18.92
CA LYS A 112 18.27 1.33 19.61
C LYS A 112 18.34 -0.14 20.04
N ILE A 113 18.09 -1.01 19.07
CA ILE A 113 18.21 -2.46 19.20
C ILE A 113 19.35 -2.94 18.29
N ASP A 114 19.88 -4.11 18.60
CA ASP A 114 20.82 -4.80 17.73
C ASP A 114 20.09 -5.35 16.49
N VAL A 115 20.73 -5.20 15.34
CA VAL A 115 20.23 -5.59 14.01
C VAL A 115 21.27 -6.37 13.22
N GLU A 116 22.39 -6.78 13.84
CA GLU A 116 23.48 -7.50 13.18
C GLU A 116 23.00 -8.81 12.53
N HIS A 117 22.01 -9.47 13.16
CA HIS A 117 21.40 -10.71 12.69
C HIS A 117 20.07 -10.52 11.95
N MET A 118 19.83 -9.34 11.38
CA MET A 118 18.67 -9.13 10.51
C MET A 118 18.79 -9.96 9.23
N ASP A 119 17.72 -10.68 8.89
CA ASP A 119 17.66 -11.51 7.68
C ASP A 119 17.69 -10.64 6.42
N ALA A 120 18.19 -11.19 5.32
CA ALA A 120 18.20 -10.51 4.03
C ALA A 120 16.77 -10.30 3.51
N ILE A 121 16.47 -9.11 2.99
CA ILE A 121 15.15 -8.76 2.47
C ILE A 121 14.65 -9.81 1.49
N VAL A 122 13.41 -10.27 1.69
CA VAL A 122 12.76 -11.17 0.75
C VAL A 122 12.34 -10.39 -0.50
N PRO A 123 12.88 -10.70 -1.68
CA PRO A 123 12.47 -10.05 -2.92
C PRO A 123 11.02 -10.41 -3.26
N SER A 124 10.34 -9.54 -3.98
CA SER A 124 9.05 -9.87 -4.58
C SER A 124 9.26 -10.91 -5.69
N PRO A 125 8.42 -11.95 -5.80
CA PRO A 125 8.50 -12.91 -6.89
C PRO A 125 8.32 -12.31 -8.28
N ALA A 126 7.65 -11.15 -8.36
CA ALA A 126 7.53 -10.34 -9.56
C ALA A 126 7.65 -8.86 -9.20
N ASP A 127 8.48 -8.12 -9.94
CA ASP A 127 8.63 -6.67 -9.77
C ASP A 127 7.63 -5.87 -10.61
N ARG A 128 6.96 -6.52 -11.56
CA ARG A 128 5.90 -5.96 -12.42
C ARG A 128 4.62 -6.78 -12.32
N TYR A 129 3.50 -6.15 -12.63
CA TYR A 129 2.18 -6.77 -12.73
C TYR A 129 1.73 -7.49 -11.44
N TYR A 130 2.28 -7.10 -10.30
CA TYR A 130 2.05 -7.76 -9.01
C TYR A 130 0.83 -7.21 -8.27
N ARG A 131 0.35 -6.00 -8.61
CA ARG A 131 -0.78 -5.37 -7.94
C ARG A 131 -2.09 -6.00 -8.37
N ASN A 132 -2.81 -6.52 -7.40
CA ASN A 132 -4.14 -7.09 -7.57
C ASN A 132 -5.27 -6.05 -7.50
N LYS A 133 -4.97 -4.79 -7.13
CA LYS A 133 -5.92 -3.69 -7.04
C LYS A 133 -5.29 -2.39 -7.53
N LEU A 134 -5.96 -1.70 -8.45
CA LEU A 134 -5.69 -0.31 -8.80
C LEU A 134 -6.98 0.50 -8.81
N GLU A 135 -6.84 1.77 -8.49
CA GLU A 135 -7.91 2.76 -8.50
C GLU A 135 -7.48 3.95 -9.35
N TYR A 136 -8.27 4.23 -10.37
CA TYR A 136 -8.05 5.30 -11.31
C TYR A 136 -9.13 6.37 -11.14
N THR A 137 -8.78 7.62 -11.38
CA THR A 137 -9.69 8.77 -11.29
C THR A 137 -10.00 9.26 -12.69
N PHE A 138 -11.28 9.45 -12.97
CA PHE A 138 -11.76 10.22 -14.12
C PHE A 138 -11.70 11.71 -13.77
N SER A 139 -11.14 12.52 -14.65
CA SER A 139 -11.17 13.98 -14.46
C SER A 139 -11.11 14.74 -15.77
N ASN A 140 -11.83 15.87 -15.82
CA ASN A 140 -11.70 16.87 -16.88
C ASN A 140 -10.50 17.84 -16.68
N LYS A 141 -9.61 17.54 -15.72
CA LYS A 141 -8.40 18.33 -15.43
C LYS A 141 -7.14 17.50 -15.68
N ARG A 142 -6.96 17.02 -16.91
CA ARG A 142 -5.74 16.32 -17.33
C ARG A 142 -4.47 17.11 -17.01
N TRP A 143 -3.45 16.40 -16.57
CA TRP A 143 -2.09 16.89 -16.48
C TRP A 143 -1.49 16.99 -17.88
N LEU A 144 -1.03 18.19 -18.24
CA LEU A 144 -0.34 18.45 -19.49
C LEU A 144 1.16 18.31 -19.27
N TYR A 145 1.83 17.53 -20.13
CA TYR A 145 3.29 17.42 -20.13
C TYR A 145 3.95 18.72 -20.60
N ASP A 146 5.22 18.87 -20.27
CA ASP A 146 6.01 19.99 -20.77
C ASP A 146 6.08 19.93 -22.31
N GLY A 147 5.69 21.02 -22.96
CA GLY A 147 5.59 21.12 -24.42
C GLY A 147 4.15 21.14 -24.96
N GLU A 148 3.16 20.72 -24.18
CA GLU A 148 1.76 20.93 -24.54
C GLU A 148 1.36 22.40 -24.30
N ASN A 149 0.74 23.04 -25.30
CA ASN A 149 0.32 24.43 -25.20
C ASN A 149 -0.87 24.56 -24.26
N ARG A 150 -0.66 25.09 -23.06
CA ARG A 150 -1.73 25.27 -22.07
C ARG A 150 -2.83 26.24 -22.48
N GLU A 151 -2.59 27.05 -23.51
CA GLU A 151 -3.55 28.00 -24.07
C GLU A 151 -4.34 27.41 -25.24
N ASP A 152 -4.01 26.18 -25.68
CA ASP A 152 -4.74 25.50 -26.73
C ASP A 152 -6.05 24.92 -26.19
N GLU A 153 -7.15 25.62 -26.52
CA GLU A 153 -8.51 25.23 -26.14
C GLU A 153 -9.00 23.94 -26.84
N THR A 154 -8.28 23.44 -27.85
CA THR A 154 -8.60 22.18 -28.53
C THR A 154 -8.03 20.96 -27.81
N LEU A 155 -7.17 21.16 -26.81
CA LEU A 155 -6.62 20.06 -26.04
C LEU A 155 -7.73 19.32 -25.31
N ASP A 156 -7.73 18.00 -25.50
CA ASP A 156 -8.53 17.13 -24.67
C ASP A 156 -8.03 17.17 -23.23
N MET A 157 -8.90 17.64 -22.34
CA MET A 157 -8.61 17.78 -20.91
C MET A 157 -9.15 16.63 -20.07
N ASN A 158 -9.79 15.62 -20.68
CA ASN A 158 -10.20 14.43 -19.96
C ASN A 158 -9.01 13.49 -19.71
N ALA A 159 -9.00 12.85 -18.55
CA ALA A 159 -8.00 11.87 -18.16
C ALA A 159 -8.65 10.75 -17.34
N LEU A 160 -8.15 9.53 -17.54
CA LEU A 160 -8.37 8.41 -16.64
C LEU A 160 -7.02 7.89 -16.16
N GLY A 161 -6.73 8.07 -14.87
CA GLY A 161 -5.43 7.69 -14.35
C GLY A 161 -5.18 8.11 -12.91
N PHE A 162 -3.99 8.61 -12.60
CA PHE A 162 -3.55 8.85 -11.22
C PHE A 162 -3.34 10.34 -10.92
N HIS A 163 -3.52 10.72 -9.65
CA HIS A 163 -3.19 12.06 -9.18
C HIS A 163 -1.69 12.34 -9.30
N ILE A 164 -1.37 13.59 -9.66
CA ILE A 164 -0.01 14.10 -9.66
C ILE A 164 0.42 14.41 -8.21
N PRO A 165 1.62 14.00 -7.78
CA PRO A 165 2.14 14.35 -6.45
C PRO A 165 2.05 15.85 -6.16
N GLY A 166 1.43 16.22 -5.05
CA GLY A 166 1.26 17.62 -4.64
C GLY A 166 0.18 18.40 -5.39
N ARG A 167 -0.60 17.75 -6.28
CA ARG A 167 -1.70 18.36 -7.05
C ARG A 167 -2.93 17.46 -7.03
N PHE A 168 -3.80 17.68 -6.06
CA PHE A 168 -5.03 16.88 -5.90
C PHE A 168 -6.00 17.05 -7.08
N ASP A 169 -5.97 18.17 -7.78
CA ASP A 169 -6.90 18.54 -8.84
C ASP A 169 -6.40 18.24 -10.26
N LYS A 170 -5.29 17.50 -10.38
CA LYS A 170 -4.70 17.14 -11.68
C LYS A 170 -4.47 15.65 -11.78
N ILE A 171 -4.99 15.08 -12.86
CA ILE A 171 -4.89 13.65 -13.15
C ILE A 171 -3.97 13.43 -14.35
N LEU A 172 -2.97 12.57 -14.17
CA LEU A 172 -2.18 12.04 -15.26
C LEU A 172 -2.99 10.97 -15.99
N ASN A 173 -3.21 11.15 -17.29
CA ASN A 173 -3.78 10.08 -18.11
C ASN A 173 -2.77 8.93 -18.22
N ILE A 174 -3.23 7.69 -18.03
CA ILE A 174 -2.39 6.49 -18.05
C ILE A 174 -2.78 5.61 -19.22
N ASN A 175 -1.83 5.29 -20.10
CA ASN A 175 -2.03 4.39 -21.24
C ASN A 175 -1.65 2.96 -20.89
N HIS A 176 -0.55 2.78 -20.15
CA HIS A 176 -0.10 1.47 -19.67
C HIS A 176 0.45 1.56 -18.24
N CYS A 177 -0.14 0.77 -17.35
CA CYS A 177 0.32 0.61 -15.97
C CYS A 177 0.94 -0.78 -15.81
N TYR A 178 2.26 -0.82 -15.66
CA TYR A 178 3.01 -2.06 -15.42
C TYR A 178 2.86 -2.63 -14.01
N LEU A 179 1.96 -2.08 -13.18
CA LEU A 179 1.73 -2.57 -11.82
C LEU A 179 0.64 -3.64 -11.76
N GLN A 180 -0.34 -3.66 -12.66
CA GLN A 180 -1.42 -4.65 -12.67
C GLN A 180 -1.50 -5.30 -14.06
N ALA A 181 -1.61 -6.63 -14.08
CA ALA A 181 -1.68 -7.41 -15.31
C ALA A 181 -2.95 -7.09 -16.13
N GLU A 182 -2.96 -7.57 -17.38
CA GLU A 182 -4.20 -7.60 -18.16
C GLU A 182 -5.29 -8.43 -17.46
N PRO A 183 -6.57 -8.06 -17.62
CA PRO A 183 -7.11 -7.09 -18.59
C PRO A 183 -7.20 -5.63 -18.08
N SER A 184 -6.44 -5.23 -17.03
CA SER A 184 -6.60 -3.91 -16.41
C SER A 184 -6.35 -2.73 -17.36
N ASN A 185 -5.34 -2.79 -18.24
CA ASN A 185 -5.07 -1.68 -19.14
C ASN A 185 -6.12 -1.63 -20.26
N ASP A 186 -6.45 -2.78 -20.84
CA ASP A 186 -7.48 -2.87 -21.87
C ASP A 186 -8.84 -2.40 -21.35
N LEU A 187 -9.24 -2.81 -20.14
CA LEU A 187 -10.45 -2.33 -19.46
C LEU A 187 -10.45 -0.80 -19.32
N ARG A 188 -9.39 -0.24 -18.73
CA ARG A 188 -9.26 1.20 -18.50
C ARG A 188 -9.34 1.98 -19.81
N ASN A 189 -8.57 1.57 -20.81
CA ASN A 189 -8.46 2.29 -22.07
C ASN A 189 -9.77 2.19 -22.87
N SER A 190 -10.41 1.03 -22.91
CA SER A 190 -11.71 0.81 -23.59
C SER A 190 -12.85 1.57 -22.92
N ILE A 191 -12.89 1.64 -21.58
CA ILE A 191 -13.88 2.46 -20.85
C ILE A 191 -13.65 3.95 -21.11
N ASN A 192 -12.38 4.41 -21.08
CA ASN A 192 -12.02 5.79 -21.36
C ASN A 192 -12.47 6.21 -22.78
N ALA A 193 -12.15 5.39 -23.78
CA ALA A 193 -12.56 5.63 -25.17
C ALA A 193 -14.08 5.66 -25.34
N PHE A 194 -14.78 4.66 -24.82
CA PHE A 194 -16.25 4.58 -24.92
C PHE A 194 -16.94 5.77 -24.25
N ALA A 195 -16.48 6.18 -23.07
CA ALA A 195 -17.04 7.34 -22.37
C ALA A 195 -16.91 8.63 -23.20
N ARG A 196 -15.81 8.78 -23.94
CA ARG A 196 -15.57 9.94 -24.81
C ARG A 196 -16.47 9.94 -26.03
N GLU A 197 -16.55 8.80 -26.71
CA GLU A 197 -17.38 8.62 -27.90
C GLU A 197 -18.87 8.85 -27.62
N ASN A 198 -19.33 8.51 -26.40
CA ASN A 198 -20.72 8.66 -25.98
C ASN A 198 -20.98 9.92 -25.14
N GLY A 199 -20.01 10.83 -25.02
CA GLY A 199 -20.18 12.12 -24.34
C GLY A 199 -20.47 12.01 -22.84
N ILE A 200 -20.06 10.93 -22.17
CA ILE A 200 -20.21 10.79 -20.72
C ILE A 200 -19.19 11.70 -20.03
N SER A 201 -19.68 12.64 -19.23
CA SER A 201 -18.86 13.67 -18.59
C SER A 201 -17.96 13.14 -17.48
N TYR A 202 -16.77 13.73 -17.33
CA TYR A 202 -15.77 13.35 -16.33
C TYR A 202 -15.89 14.28 -15.12
N TYR A 203 -15.64 13.75 -13.93
CA TYR A 203 -15.81 14.52 -12.70
C TYR A 203 -14.84 15.70 -12.60
N ASP A 204 -15.38 16.89 -12.39
CA ASP A 204 -14.63 18.09 -12.06
C ASP A 204 -14.55 18.23 -10.54
N VAL A 205 -13.39 17.92 -9.94
CA VAL A 205 -13.22 17.96 -8.48
C VAL A 205 -13.35 19.36 -7.86
N ARG A 206 -13.30 20.43 -8.66
CA ARG A 206 -13.49 21.81 -8.17
C ARG A 206 -14.92 22.27 -8.27
N GLN A 207 -15.61 21.92 -9.36
CA GLN A 207 -17.01 22.28 -9.58
C GLN A 207 -17.97 21.26 -8.97
N HIS A 208 -17.48 20.07 -8.65
CA HIS A 208 -18.25 18.92 -8.18
C HIS A 208 -19.41 18.58 -9.12
N THR A 209 -19.09 18.50 -10.41
CA THR A 209 -20.01 18.14 -11.48
C THR A 209 -19.41 17.03 -12.34
N GLY A 210 -20.23 16.36 -13.15
CA GLY A 210 -19.80 15.29 -14.04
C GLY A 210 -20.22 13.90 -13.58
N ALA A 211 -20.31 12.97 -14.53
CA ALA A 211 -20.84 11.63 -14.32
C ALA A 211 -19.79 10.66 -13.79
N LEU A 212 -18.65 10.50 -14.45
CA LEU A 212 -17.65 9.48 -14.12
C LEU A 212 -16.62 9.99 -13.12
N ARG A 213 -16.39 9.24 -12.04
CA ARG A 213 -15.53 9.67 -10.92
C ARG A 213 -14.31 8.77 -10.74
N ASN A 214 -14.50 7.48 -10.50
CA ASN A 214 -13.40 6.52 -10.31
C ASN A 214 -13.66 5.21 -11.05
N LEU A 215 -12.58 4.52 -11.38
CA LEU A 215 -12.58 3.15 -11.87
C LEU A 215 -11.68 2.32 -10.96
N ILE A 216 -12.22 1.34 -10.25
CA ILE A 216 -11.45 0.42 -9.42
C ILE A 216 -11.44 -0.93 -10.12
N ILE A 217 -10.25 -1.50 -10.32
CA ILE A 217 -10.07 -2.81 -10.92
C ILE A 217 -9.36 -3.69 -9.91
N ARG A 218 -9.99 -4.80 -9.52
CA ARG A 218 -9.34 -5.88 -8.78
C ARG A 218 -9.22 -7.13 -9.65
N THR A 219 -8.07 -7.76 -9.59
CA THR A 219 -7.78 -9.10 -10.13
C THR A 219 -7.43 -10.00 -8.95
N SER A 220 -7.64 -11.30 -9.04
CA SER A 220 -7.25 -12.21 -7.96
C SER A 220 -6.33 -13.33 -8.44
N SER A 221 -5.74 -14.05 -7.49
CA SER A 221 -5.01 -15.30 -7.72
C SER A 221 -5.86 -16.40 -8.37
N THR A 222 -7.19 -16.36 -8.21
CA THR A 222 -8.12 -17.32 -8.84
C THR A 222 -8.46 -16.98 -10.29
N GLY A 223 -8.01 -15.81 -10.78
CA GLY A 223 -8.38 -15.27 -12.09
C GLY A 223 -9.73 -14.56 -12.11
N GLU A 224 -10.43 -14.45 -10.96
CA GLU A 224 -11.64 -13.64 -10.86
C GLU A 224 -11.30 -12.14 -10.99
N ILE A 225 -12.21 -11.39 -11.62
CA ILE A 225 -12.03 -9.96 -11.90
C ILE A 225 -13.23 -9.20 -11.34
N MET A 226 -12.94 -8.17 -10.55
CA MET A 226 -13.91 -7.19 -10.07
C MET A 226 -13.65 -5.84 -10.70
N VAL A 227 -14.67 -5.27 -11.34
CA VAL A 227 -14.64 -3.91 -11.88
C VAL A 227 -15.70 -3.10 -11.16
N ILE A 228 -15.31 -1.94 -10.63
CA ILE A 228 -16.20 -1.02 -9.94
C ILE A 228 -16.13 0.33 -10.65
N VAL A 229 -17.23 0.76 -11.25
CA VAL A 229 -17.37 2.10 -11.81
C VAL A 229 -18.04 3.00 -10.78
N VAL A 230 -17.37 4.06 -10.36
CA VAL A 230 -17.93 5.06 -9.45
C VAL A 230 -18.43 6.24 -10.27
N PHE A 231 -19.73 6.49 -10.18
CA PHE A 231 -20.39 7.65 -10.77
C PHE A 231 -20.65 8.71 -9.69
N ALA A 232 -20.76 9.98 -10.08
CA ALA A 232 -21.21 11.07 -9.22
C ALA A 232 -22.60 11.56 -9.66
N HIS A 233 -22.67 12.35 -10.73
CA HIS A 233 -23.91 12.92 -11.26
C HIS A 233 -24.26 12.29 -12.61
N ALA A 234 -24.44 10.97 -12.64
CA ALA A 234 -24.90 10.22 -13.80
C ALA A 234 -26.40 9.95 -13.70
N ASP A 235 -27.12 10.03 -14.83
CA ASP A 235 -28.48 9.51 -14.92
C ASP A 235 -28.47 7.99 -15.18
N GLU A 236 -29.65 7.37 -15.08
CA GLU A 236 -29.82 5.92 -15.25
C GLU A 236 -29.43 5.47 -16.66
N GLU A 237 -29.67 6.30 -17.69
CA GLU A 237 -29.33 5.99 -19.07
C GLU A 237 -27.81 5.91 -19.25
N GLN A 238 -27.05 6.86 -18.68
CA GLN A 238 -25.59 6.87 -18.71
C GLN A 238 -24.98 5.69 -17.94
N VAL A 239 -25.54 5.34 -16.78
CA VAL A 239 -25.11 4.16 -16.02
C VAL A 239 -25.36 2.90 -16.85
N ASN A 240 -26.58 2.71 -17.33
CA ASN A 240 -26.95 1.55 -18.15
C ASN A 240 -26.08 1.45 -19.41
N LEU A 241 -25.84 2.57 -20.09
CA LEU A 241 -25.05 2.63 -21.32
C LEU A 241 -23.61 2.12 -21.09
N LEU A 242 -22.92 2.67 -20.09
CA LEU A 242 -21.54 2.25 -19.81
C LEU A 242 -21.46 0.83 -19.26
N MET A 243 -22.34 0.47 -18.32
CA MET A 243 -22.28 -0.84 -17.68
C MET A 243 -22.60 -1.98 -18.66
N ASN A 244 -23.57 -1.79 -19.57
CA ASN A 244 -23.84 -2.73 -20.67
C ASN A 244 -22.63 -2.90 -21.60
N TYR A 245 -21.96 -1.81 -21.95
CA TYR A 245 -20.77 -1.87 -22.79
C TYR A 245 -19.65 -2.67 -22.10
N VAL A 246 -19.38 -2.41 -20.83
CA VAL A 246 -18.33 -3.12 -20.08
C VAL A 246 -18.63 -4.61 -19.99
N ASP A 247 -19.88 -4.99 -19.70
CA ASP A 247 -20.28 -6.41 -19.66
C ASP A 247 -20.10 -7.10 -21.02
N ALA A 248 -20.54 -6.45 -22.12
CA ALA A 248 -20.43 -7.01 -23.45
C ALA A 248 -18.98 -7.09 -23.97
N ALA A 249 -18.16 -6.07 -23.71
CA ALA A 249 -16.78 -6.01 -24.16
C ALA A 249 -15.85 -6.92 -23.34
N PHE A 250 -16.18 -7.19 -22.07
CA PHE A 250 -15.35 -7.97 -21.15
C PHE A 250 -16.16 -9.06 -20.43
N PRO A 251 -16.58 -10.12 -21.17
CA PRO A 251 -17.45 -11.16 -20.62
C PRO A 251 -16.84 -11.96 -19.46
N ASN A 252 -15.50 -11.95 -19.34
CA ASN A 252 -14.74 -12.62 -18.29
C ASN A 252 -14.76 -11.90 -16.93
N ILE A 253 -15.37 -10.70 -16.83
CA ILE A 253 -15.58 -10.05 -15.53
C ILE A 253 -16.50 -10.91 -14.67
N THR A 254 -16.02 -11.28 -13.48
CA THR A 254 -16.77 -12.06 -12.50
C THR A 254 -17.74 -11.18 -11.71
N SER A 255 -17.29 -9.98 -11.33
CA SER A 255 -18.04 -9.03 -10.51
C SER A 255 -17.98 -7.65 -11.15
N LEU A 256 -19.08 -7.23 -11.76
CA LEU A 256 -19.22 -5.90 -12.36
C LEU A 256 -20.17 -5.09 -11.49
N LEU A 257 -19.63 -4.05 -10.87
CA LEU A 257 -20.29 -3.27 -9.82
C LEU A 257 -20.28 -1.78 -10.19
N TYR A 258 -21.23 -1.04 -9.65
CA TYR A 258 -21.17 0.41 -9.66
C TYR A 258 -21.54 1.01 -8.31
N ILE A 259 -21.09 2.25 -8.11
CA ILE A 259 -21.34 3.04 -6.90
C ILE A 259 -21.75 4.45 -7.34
N LEU A 260 -22.76 5.02 -6.68
CA LEU A 260 -23.11 6.42 -6.82
C LEU A 260 -22.50 7.19 -5.63
N ASN A 261 -21.52 8.06 -5.87
CA ASN A 261 -20.84 8.86 -4.85
C ASN A 261 -20.82 10.34 -5.23
N GLN A 262 -21.73 11.10 -4.63
CA GLN A 262 -21.85 12.56 -4.80
C GLN A 262 -21.11 13.38 -3.74
N LYS A 263 -20.38 12.73 -2.82
CA LYS A 263 -19.65 13.44 -1.77
C LYS A 263 -18.46 14.21 -2.35
N MET A 264 -17.93 15.16 -1.57
CA MET A 264 -16.72 15.90 -1.96
C MET A 264 -15.41 15.09 -1.82
N ASN A 265 -15.48 13.85 -1.32
CA ASN A 265 -14.33 12.95 -1.17
C ASN A 265 -14.58 11.63 -1.90
N ASP A 266 -13.49 10.93 -2.22
CA ASP A 266 -13.53 9.70 -3.03
C ASP A 266 -13.81 8.44 -2.18
N THR A 267 -14.09 8.58 -0.89
CA THR A 267 -14.28 7.42 -0.02
C THR A 267 -15.59 6.70 -0.35
N ILE A 268 -15.52 5.38 -0.52
CA ILE A 268 -16.68 4.54 -0.89
C ILE A 268 -17.25 3.72 0.28
N PHE A 269 -16.65 3.78 1.47
CA PHE A 269 -16.96 2.88 2.59
C PHE A 269 -18.42 2.97 3.06
N ASP A 270 -18.97 4.18 3.08
CA ASP A 270 -20.34 4.53 3.45
C ASP A 270 -21.32 4.55 2.27
N GLN A 271 -20.85 4.27 1.05
CA GLN A 271 -21.69 4.28 -0.15
C GLN A 271 -22.32 2.92 -0.39
N GLU A 272 -23.53 2.89 -0.95
CA GLU A 272 -24.13 1.63 -1.41
C GLU A 272 -23.37 1.09 -2.63
N VAL A 273 -23.24 -0.24 -2.71
CA VAL A 273 -22.67 -0.93 -3.86
C VAL A 273 -23.79 -1.61 -4.59
N HIS A 274 -23.86 -1.40 -5.90
CA HIS A 274 -24.86 -2.02 -6.74
C HIS A 274 -24.19 -3.04 -7.67
N ALA A 275 -24.64 -4.30 -7.60
CA ALA A 275 -24.22 -5.32 -8.53
C ALA A 275 -24.93 -5.17 -9.89
N TRP A 276 -24.17 -4.89 -10.94
CA TRP A 276 -24.66 -4.98 -12.31
C TRP A 276 -24.67 -6.44 -12.78
N LYS A 277 -23.57 -7.16 -12.51
CA LYS A 277 -23.42 -8.58 -12.82
C LYS A 277 -22.52 -9.27 -11.79
N GLY A 278 -22.94 -10.47 -11.39
CA GLY A 278 -22.17 -11.32 -10.49
C GLY A 278 -22.24 -10.89 -9.02
N PRO A 279 -21.47 -11.55 -8.15
CA PRO A 279 -21.48 -11.27 -6.71
C PRO A 279 -20.74 -9.96 -6.38
N GLU A 280 -21.05 -9.36 -5.22
CA GLU A 280 -20.31 -8.20 -4.66
C GLU A 280 -18.99 -8.59 -3.99
N PHE A 281 -18.30 -9.59 -4.55
CA PHE A 281 -17.03 -10.08 -4.06
C PHE A 281 -16.31 -10.88 -5.15
N ILE A 282 -15.00 -11.01 -4.97
CA ILE A 282 -14.17 -12.00 -5.64
C ILE A 282 -13.44 -12.83 -4.58
N HIS A 283 -12.78 -13.89 -5.01
CA HIS A 283 -12.00 -14.76 -4.15
C HIS A 283 -10.52 -14.63 -4.40
N GLU A 284 -9.79 -14.58 -3.31
CA GLU A 284 -8.35 -14.82 -3.28
C GLU A 284 -8.08 -16.18 -2.64
N GLU A 285 -7.00 -16.83 -3.05
CA GLU A 285 -6.58 -18.12 -2.51
C GLU A 285 -5.13 -18.04 -2.04
N MET A 286 -4.88 -18.63 -0.88
CA MET A 286 -3.53 -18.79 -0.33
C MET A 286 -3.29 -20.25 0.04
N PRO A 287 -2.26 -20.90 -0.55
CA PRO A 287 -1.82 -22.21 -0.11
C PRO A 287 -1.34 -22.17 1.35
N ALA A 288 -1.83 -23.09 2.17
CA ALA A 288 -1.37 -23.31 3.54
C ALA A 288 -0.40 -24.50 3.62
N ALA A 289 0.43 -24.55 4.67
CA ALA A 289 1.51 -25.54 4.78
C ALA A 289 1.01 -26.99 4.94
N ASN A 290 -0.24 -27.21 5.31
CA ASN A 290 -0.85 -28.54 5.37
C ASN A 290 -1.36 -29.06 4.01
N GLY A 291 -1.09 -28.32 2.92
CA GLY A 291 -1.56 -28.66 1.58
C GLY A 291 -2.99 -28.21 1.28
N ASN A 292 -3.67 -27.59 2.26
CA ASN A 292 -4.97 -26.96 2.03
C ASN A 292 -4.80 -25.59 1.38
N VAL A 293 -5.87 -25.10 0.77
CA VAL A 293 -5.95 -23.72 0.28
C VAL A 293 -6.96 -22.97 1.14
N VAL A 294 -6.54 -21.83 1.69
CA VAL A 294 -7.44 -20.92 2.41
C VAL A 294 -7.96 -19.91 1.40
N ARG A 295 -9.30 -19.82 1.30
CA ARG A 295 -10.00 -18.94 0.38
C ARG A 295 -10.51 -17.70 1.11
N PHE A 296 -10.33 -16.53 0.54
CA PHE A 296 -10.79 -15.26 1.13
C PHE A 296 -11.78 -14.60 0.20
N ARG A 297 -12.96 -14.30 0.71
CA ARG A 297 -13.90 -13.40 0.08
C ARG A 297 -13.37 -11.96 0.22
N VAL A 298 -13.21 -11.29 -0.91
CA VAL A 298 -12.72 -9.92 -1.01
C VAL A 298 -13.80 -9.05 -1.65
N GLY A 299 -14.40 -8.18 -0.85
CA GLY A 299 -15.41 -7.24 -1.31
C GLY A 299 -14.83 -5.96 -1.92
N PRO A 300 -15.71 -5.10 -2.49
CA PRO A 300 -15.33 -3.82 -3.10
C PRO A 300 -14.65 -2.88 -2.09
N LYS A 301 -15.12 -2.89 -0.84
CA LYS A 301 -14.64 -2.06 0.27
C LYS A 301 -13.57 -2.74 1.13
N SER A 302 -13.45 -4.07 1.06
CA SER A 302 -12.56 -4.84 1.93
C SER A 302 -11.08 -4.54 1.61
N PHE A 303 -10.27 -4.43 2.65
CA PHE A 303 -8.81 -4.41 2.52
C PHE A 303 -8.30 -5.83 2.28
N TYR A 304 -7.40 -5.97 1.32
CA TYR A 304 -6.63 -7.18 1.07
C TYR A 304 -5.26 -6.75 0.57
N GLN A 305 -4.23 -7.54 0.86
CA GLN A 305 -2.86 -7.20 0.49
C GLN A 305 -2.73 -7.02 -1.02
N THR A 306 -2.16 -5.91 -1.47
CA THR A 306 -2.20 -5.58 -2.91
C THR A 306 -1.29 -6.45 -3.77
N ASN A 307 -0.38 -7.21 -3.18
CA ASN A 307 0.52 -8.14 -3.87
C ASN A 307 0.26 -9.55 -3.35
N SER A 308 -0.68 -10.29 -3.95
CA SER A 308 -1.12 -11.59 -3.41
C SER A 308 0.01 -12.61 -3.32
N ILE A 309 0.92 -12.61 -4.30
CA ILE A 309 2.05 -13.55 -4.34
C ILE A 309 3.02 -13.28 -3.19
N GLN A 310 3.33 -12.01 -2.91
CA GLN A 310 4.21 -11.65 -1.80
C GLN A 310 3.50 -11.67 -0.44
N ALA A 311 2.18 -11.49 -0.40
CA ALA A 311 1.39 -11.63 0.82
C ALA A 311 1.47 -13.05 1.38
N LEU A 312 1.47 -14.07 0.52
CA LEU A 312 1.74 -15.45 0.94
C LEU A 312 3.08 -15.55 1.68
N ARG A 313 4.16 -14.99 1.11
CA ARG A 313 5.49 -15.01 1.74
C ARG A 313 5.50 -14.28 3.08
N LEU A 314 4.86 -13.11 3.16
CA LEU A 314 4.73 -12.36 4.40
C LEU A 314 4.04 -13.19 5.48
N TYR A 315 2.96 -13.89 5.14
CA TYR A 315 2.20 -14.71 6.10
C TYR A 315 2.94 -15.98 6.51
N GLU A 316 3.68 -16.61 5.58
CA GLU A 316 4.59 -17.71 5.90
C GLU A 316 5.65 -17.28 6.91
N ILE A 317 6.30 -16.13 6.70
CA ILE A 317 7.29 -15.56 7.62
C ILE A 317 6.65 -15.28 8.99
N THR A 318 5.47 -14.67 9.03
CA THR A 318 4.73 -14.39 10.28
C THR A 318 4.44 -15.67 11.05
N ARG A 319 3.94 -16.71 10.38
CA ARG A 319 3.69 -18.04 10.97
C ARG A 319 4.98 -18.68 11.48
N ASP A 320 6.04 -18.65 10.70
CA ASP A 320 7.31 -19.29 11.02
C ASP A 320 8.03 -18.58 12.18
N PHE A 321 7.88 -17.25 12.27
CA PHE A 321 8.36 -16.46 13.40
C PHE A 321 7.57 -16.77 14.68
N ALA A 322 6.26 -16.92 14.57
CA ALA A 322 5.42 -17.33 15.70
C ALA A 322 5.80 -18.71 16.22
N GLY A 323 6.21 -19.64 15.34
CA GLY A 323 6.76 -20.95 15.71
C GLY A 323 5.75 -21.80 16.49
N PHE A 324 4.59 -22.03 15.88
CA PHE A 324 3.47 -22.77 16.47
C PHE A 324 3.75 -24.26 16.65
N THR A 325 3.19 -24.84 17.71
CA THR A 325 3.22 -26.27 18.04
C THR A 325 1.82 -26.91 17.95
N GLY A 326 0.77 -26.11 17.76
CA GLY A 326 -0.63 -26.55 17.68
C GLY A 326 -1.44 -26.28 18.95
N ASN A 327 -0.81 -25.81 20.03
CA ASN A 327 -1.45 -25.62 21.33
C ASN A 327 -1.69 -24.16 21.70
N GLU A 328 -1.19 -23.24 20.87
CA GLU A 328 -1.17 -21.81 21.17
C GLU A 328 -2.56 -21.17 21.07
N LEU A 329 -2.85 -20.26 22.01
CA LEU A 329 -3.85 -19.20 21.84
C LEU A 329 -3.16 -17.99 21.20
N VAL A 330 -3.66 -17.57 20.05
CA VAL A 330 -3.12 -16.44 19.30
C VAL A 330 -4.08 -15.27 19.30
N TYR A 331 -3.60 -14.08 19.62
CA TYR A 331 -4.35 -12.85 19.37
C TYR A 331 -3.87 -12.22 18.07
N ASP A 332 -4.77 -12.04 17.10
CA ASP A 332 -4.53 -11.33 15.84
C ASP A 332 -5.09 -9.91 15.93
N LEU A 333 -4.22 -8.94 16.17
CA LEU A 333 -4.59 -7.54 16.33
C LEU A 333 -4.53 -6.83 14.99
N TYR A 334 -5.52 -5.98 14.71
CA TYR A 334 -5.73 -5.38 13.38
C TYR A 334 -6.07 -6.47 12.35
N THR A 335 -6.86 -7.46 12.76
CA THR A 335 -7.13 -8.68 11.97
C THR A 335 -7.77 -8.39 10.61
N GLY A 336 -8.38 -7.21 10.43
CA GLY A 336 -9.08 -6.85 9.21
C GLY A 336 -10.16 -7.88 8.86
N ALA A 337 -10.12 -8.39 7.62
CA ALA A 337 -11.00 -9.46 7.16
C ALA A 337 -10.55 -10.88 7.63
N GLY A 338 -9.81 -10.97 8.73
CA GLY A 338 -9.34 -12.24 9.29
C GLY A 338 -8.30 -12.95 8.43
N THR A 339 -7.51 -12.21 7.64
CA THR A 339 -6.63 -12.82 6.63
C THR A 339 -5.50 -13.64 7.27
N ILE A 340 -4.79 -13.06 8.23
CA ILE A 340 -3.75 -13.75 9.01
C ILE A 340 -4.40 -14.80 9.91
N ALA A 341 -5.43 -14.44 10.69
CA ALA A 341 -6.13 -15.35 11.58
C ALA A 341 -6.57 -16.66 10.89
N ASN A 342 -7.27 -16.57 9.76
CA ASN A 342 -7.73 -17.74 9.03
C ASN A 342 -6.58 -18.51 8.36
N PHE A 343 -5.51 -17.83 7.93
CA PHE A 343 -4.33 -18.48 7.37
C PHE A 343 -3.61 -19.37 8.40
N ILE A 344 -3.51 -18.91 9.66
CA ILE A 344 -2.81 -19.65 10.72
C ILE A 344 -3.71 -20.60 11.51
N ALA A 345 -5.03 -20.51 11.39
CA ALA A 345 -5.99 -21.22 12.23
C ALA A 345 -5.77 -22.74 12.27
N GLY A 346 -5.34 -23.35 11.17
CA GLY A 346 -5.01 -24.77 11.07
C GLY A 346 -3.73 -25.21 11.80
N HIS A 347 -2.97 -24.28 12.39
CA HIS A 347 -1.68 -24.52 13.05
C HIS A 347 -1.70 -24.26 14.56
N VAL A 348 -2.84 -23.85 15.12
CA VAL A 348 -2.95 -23.38 16.51
C VAL A 348 -4.22 -23.88 17.18
N ARG A 349 -4.31 -23.73 18.50
CA ARG A 349 -5.50 -24.15 19.26
C ARG A 349 -6.68 -23.23 18.97
N GLU A 350 -6.48 -21.92 19.10
CA GLU A 350 -7.52 -20.91 18.92
C GLU A 350 -6.90 -19.57 18.49
N VAL A 351 -7.62 -18.82 17.65
CA VAL A 351 -7.26 -17.44 17.27
C VAL A 351 -8.37 -16.47 17.70
N VAL A 352 -7.99 -15.39 18.36
CA VAL A 352 -8.89 -14.27 18.70
C VAL A 352 -8.46 -13.05 17.89
N GLY A 353 -9.28 -12.67 16.92
CA GLY A 353 -9.06 -11.49 16.08
C GLY A 353 -9.78 -10.26 16.61
N VAL A 354 -9.08 -9.12 16.64
CA VAL A 354 -9.64 -7.83 17.06
C VAL A 354 -9.41 -6.79 15.97
N GLU A 355 -10.49 -6.09 15.57
CA GLU A 355 -10.47 -5.05 14.54
C GLU A 355 -11.45 -3.93 14.94
N TYR A 356 -11.09 -2.68 14.64
CA TYR A 356 -11.96 -1.54 14.95
C TYR A 356 -13.16 -1.45 13.98
N VAL A 357 -12.97 -1.86 12.72
CA VAL A 357 -13.99 -1.76 11.66
C VAL A 357 -14.97 -2.95 11.71
N PRO A 358 -16.26 -2.74 12.05
CA PRO A 358 -17.21 -3.85 12.20
C PRO A 358 -17.46 -4.64 10.92
N SER A 359 -17.48 -3.98 9.75
CA SER A 359 -17.67 -4.67 8.47
C SER A 359 -16.52 -5.62 8.13
N ALA A 360 -15.29 -5.31 8.57
CA ALA A 360 -14.16 -6.20 8.39
C ALA A 360 -14.28 -7.46 9.26
N ILE A 361 -14.86 -7.34 10.46
CA ILE A 361 -15.18 -8.50 11.33
C ILE A 361 -16.25 -9.40 10.71
N GLU A 362 -17.26 -8.82 10.06
CA GLU A 362 -18.25 -9.63 9.34
C GLU A 362 -17.61 -10.36 8.14
N ASP A 363 -16.72 -9.70 7.40
CA ASP A 363 -15.92 -10.36 6.35
C ASP A 363 -15.04 -11.48 6.94
N ALA A 364 -14.43 -11.27 8.11
CA ALA A 364 -13.60 -12.26 8.80
C ALA A 364 -14.37 -13.52 9.19
N LYS A 365 -15.59 -13.35 9.72
CA LYS A 365 -16.50 -14.47 10.05
C LYS A 365 -16.91 -15.25 8.80
N VAL A 366 -17.24 -14.55 7.71
CA VAL A 366 -17.55 -15.20 6.43
C VAL A 366 -16.33 -15.98 5.92
N ASN A 367 -15.14 -15.40 6.01
CA ASN A 367 -13.89 -16.07 5.62
C ASN A 367 -13.64 -17.34 6.45
N SER A 368 -13.92 -17.35 7.75
CA SER A 368 -13.84 -18.58 8.53
C SER A 368 -14.86 -19.62 8.08
N GLN A 369 -16.11 -19.20 7.86
CA GLN A 369 -17.20 -20.09 7.45
C GLN A 369 -16.92 -20.78 6.12
N ILE A 370 -16.47 -20.06 5.09
CA ILE A 370 -16.21 -20.64 3.76
C ILE A 370 -15.02 -21.62 3.76
N ASN A 371 -14.15 -21.54 4.77
CA ASN A 371 -13.03 -22.46 4.96
C ASN A 371 -13.32 -23.55 6.00
N ASN A 372 -14.52 -23.61 6.57
CA ASN A 372 -14.87 -24.49 7.70
C ASN A 372 -13.92 -24.35 8.91
N ILE A 373 -13.42 -23.14 9.15
CA ILE A 373 -12.57 -22.81 10.30
C ILE A 373 -13.48 -22.50 11.49
N THR A 374 -13.35 -23.28 12.56
CA THR A 374 -14.23 -23.19 13.74
C THR A 374 -13.52 -22.71 15.01
N ASN A 375 -12.20 -22.54 14.97
CA ASN A 375 -11.36 -22.14 16.12
C ASN A 375 -10.92 -20.66 16.06
N THR A 376 -11.72 -19.82 15.40
CA THR A 376 -11.50 -18.37 15.29
C THR A 376 -12.66 -17.61 15.95
N LYS A 377 -12.35 -16.59 16.75
CA LYS A 377 -13.32 -15.66 17.34
C LYS A 377 -12.96 -14.23 16.94
N PHE A 378 -13.95 -13.42 16.59
CA PHE A 378 -13.72 -12.07 16.05
C PHE A 378 -14.52 -11.01 16.80
N TYR A 379 -13.85 -9.94 17.19
CA TYR A 379 -14.41 -8.86 18.00
C TYR A 379 -14.18 -7.49 17.34
N ALA A 380 -15.24 -6.70 17.24
CA ALA A 380 -15.17 -5.32 16.78
C ALA A 380 -14.95 -4.36 17.95
N GLY A 381 -13.94 -3.50 17.88
CA GLY A 381 -13.71 -2.46 18.90
C GLY A 381 -12.32 -1.81 18.84
N ASP A 382 -12.17 -0.70 19.55
CA ASP A 382 -10.84 -0.09 19.76
C ASP A 382 -9.98 -1.05 20.60
N MET A 383 -8.80 -1.43 20.09
CA MET A 383 -7.93 -2.41 20.76
C MET A 383 -7.62 -2.04 22.20
N LYS A 384 -7.50 -0.76 22.55
CA LYS A 384 -7.18 -0.36 23.93
C LYS A 384 -8.32 -0.64 24.93
N ASP A 385 -9.55 -0.64 24.41
CA ASP A 385 -10.79 -0.85 25.16
C ASP A 385 -11.19 -2.33 25.15
N VAL A 386 -10.83 -3.07 24.11
CA VAL A 386 -11.06 -4.52 24.01
C VAL A 386 -10.01 -5.30 24.81
N LEU A 387 -8.72 -4.95 24.73
CA LEU A 387 -7.62 -5.71 25.36
C LEU A 387 -7.46 -5.41 26.86
N VAL A 388 -8.56 -5.15 27.57
CA VAL A 388 -8.57 -4.92 29.02
C VAL A 388 -8.43 -6.23 29.81
N HIS A 389 -8.16 -6.12 31.11
CA HIS A 389 -7.91 -7.27 31.97
C HIS A 389 -9.05 -8.29 31.93
N GLU A 390 -10.30 -7.83 31.92
CA GLU A 390 -11.49 -8.66 31.87
C GLU A 390 -11.54 -9.53 30.61
N PHE A 391 -11.15 -8.96 29.46
CA PHE A 391 -11.09 -9.70 28.19
C PHE A 391 -10.03 -10.80 28.21
N VAL A 392 -8.87 -10.53 28.83
CA VAL A 392 -7.81 -11.52 29.00
C VAL A 392 -8.21 -12.60 30.00
N VAL A 393 -9.00 -12.28 31.02
CA VAL A 393 -9.57 -13.27 31.95
C VAL A 393 -10.61 -14.15 31.26
N GLU A 394 -11.45 -13.58 30.39
CA GLU A 394 -12.49 -14.31 29.66
C GLU A 394 -11.90 -15.25 28.59
N HIS A 395 -10.96 -14.75 27.79
CA HIS A 395 -10.43 -15.49 26.63
C HIS A 395 -9.10 -16.18 26.90
N GLY A 396 -8.46 -15.88 28.03
CA GLY A 396 -7.15 -16.40 28.40
C GLY A 396 -6.01 -15.49 27.97
N LYS A 397 -4.86 -15.62 28.64
CA LYS A 397 -3.63 -14.95 28.22
C LYS A 397 -3.11 -15.58 26.91
N PRO A 398 -2.88 -14.80 25.84
CA PRO A 398 -2.33 -15.34 24.60
C PRO A 398 -0.89 -15.79 24.76
N ASP A 399 -0.55 -16.91 24.12
CA ASP A 399 0.82 -17.39 23.99
C ASP A 399 1.58 -16.57 22.94
N VAL A 400 0.88 -16.16 21.88
CA VAL A 400 1.42 -15.34 20.78
C VAL A 400 0.46 -14.19 20.47
N ILE A 401 1.01 -13.00 20.29
CA ILE A 401 0.30 -11.87 19.70
C ILE A 401 0.87 -11.62 18.31
N ILE A 402 0.02 -11.54 17.30
CA ILE A 402 0.36 -11.02 15.98
C ILE A 402 -0.26 -9.64 15.85
N THR A 403 0.49 -8.68 15.34
CA THR A 403 -0.01 -7.32 15.12
C THR A 403 0.45 -6.79 13.77
N ASP A 404 -0.49 -6.30 12.97
CA ASP A 404 -0.26 -5.65 11.67
C ASP A 404 -0.92 -4.25 11.64
N PRO A 405 -0.39 -3.28 12.43
CA PRO A 405 -1.00 -1.97 12.57
C PRO A 405 -0.92 -1.14 11.28
N PRO A 406 -1.74 -0.08 11.16
CA PRO A 406 -1.65 0.86 10.05
C PRO A 406 -0.30 1.59 10.02
N ARG A 407 -0.04 2.35 8.94
CA ARG A 407 1.22 3.12 8.74
C ARG A 407 1.65 4.02 9.91
N ALA A 408 0.71 4.44 10.75
CA ALA A 408 0.99 5.26 11.95
C ALA A 408 1.64 4.47 13.10
N GLY A 409 1.73 3.13 12.97
CA GLY A 409 2.09 2.21 14.05
C GLY A 409 0.94 1.99 15.03
N MET A 410 1.24 1.34 16.16
CA MET A 410 0.27 1.15 17.23
C MET A 410 0.04 2.45 18.00
N HIS A 411 -1.17 2.61 18.57
CA HIS A 411 -1.40 3.65 19.55
C HIS A 411 -0.61 3.33 20.84
N ALA A 412 -0.15 4.34 21.57
CA ALA A 412 0.65 4.15 22.78
C ALA A 412 -0.08 3.28 23.83
N ASP A 413 -1.39 3.48 23.97
CA ASP A 413 -2.23 2.67 24.87
C ASP A 413 -2.24 1.18 24.48
N VAL A 414 -2.20 0.85 23.18
CA VAL A 414 -2.12 -0.54 22.71
C VAL A 414 -0.77 -1.14 23.09
N VAL A 415 0.32 -0.40 22.90
CA VAL A 415 1.66 -0.85 23.33
C VAL A 415 1.68 -1.09 24.85
N ALA A 416 1.05 -0.22 25.65
CA ALA A 416 0.91 -0.42 27.09
C ALA A 416 0.13 -1.70 27.42
N ARG A 417 -0.97 -1.99 26.72
CA ARG A 417 -1.71 -3.26 26.89
C ARG A 417 -0.84 -4.48 26.58
N LEU A 418 -0.02 -4.45 25.52
CA LEU A 418 0.90 -5.56 25.23
C LEU A 418 1.90 -5.80 26.37
N MET A 419 2.40 -4.72 26.96
CA MET A 419 3.32 -4.77 28.11
C MET A 419 2.64 -5.28 29.39
N GLU A 420 1.32 -5.12 29.54
CA GLU A 420 0.52 -5.66 30.64
C GLU A 420 0.19 -7.14 30.43
N ILE A 421 -0.15 -7.54 29.20
CA ILE A 421 -0.52 -8.92 28.85
C ILE A 421 0.68 -9.86 28.98
N GLU A 422 1.87 -9.38 28.58
CA GLU A 422 3.13 -10.14 28.64
C GLU A 422 3.05 -11.49 27.91
N ALA A 423 2.48 -11.52 26.71
CA ALA A 423 2.49 -12.72 25.87
C ALA A 423 3.93 -13.21 25.63
N ASP A 424 4.15 -14.52 25.53
CA ASP A 424 5.50 -15.09 25.40
C ASP A 424 6.20 -14.62 24.11
N LYS A 425 5.42 -14.43 23.04
CA LYS A 425 5.92 -13.92 21.76
C LYS A 425 5.00 -12.82 21.20
N ILE A 426 5.62 -11.85 20.54
CA ILE A 426 4.91 -10.90 19.68
C ILE A 426 5.52 -10.96 18.29
N VAL A 427 4.70 -11.17 17.26
CA VAL A 427 5.10 -11.04 15.86
C VAL A 427 4.52 -9.74 15.33
N TYR A 428 5.38 -8.75 15.14
CA TYR A 428 5.00 -7.42 14.66
C TYR A 428 5.28 -7.34 13.15
N VAL A 429 4.21 -7.31 12.35
CA VAL A 429 4.23 -7.01 10.91
C VAL A 429 4.06 -5.49 10.71
N SER A 430 4.90 -4.85 9.91
CA SER A 430 4.79 -3.40 9.71
C SER A 430 5.17 -2.93 8.33
N CYS A 431 4.32 -2.06 7.76
CA CYS A 431 4.58 -1.36 6.52
C CYS A 431 5.43 -0.09 6.67
N ASN A 432 5.88 0.21 7.89
CA ASN A 432 6.67 1.41 8.22
C ASN A 432 7.67 1.13 9.35
N ALA A 433 8.93 0.91 8.98
CA ALA A 433 10.00 0.63 9.93
C ALA A 433 10.23 1.74 10.96
N ALA A 434 9.95 3.01 10.65
CA ALA A 434 10.17 4.11 11.60
C ALA A 434 9.16 4.10 12.75
N THR A 435 7.88 3.86 12.46
CA THR A 435 6.85 3.74 13.50
C THR A 435 6.96 2.41 14.25
N GLN A 436 7.33 1.32 13.57
CA GLN A 436 7.68 0.07 14.22
C GLN A 436 8.85 0.28 15.20
N ALA A 437 9.91 0.98 14.79
CA ALA A 437 11.06 1.25 15.65
C ALA A 437 10.68 2.06 16.91
N ARG A 438 9.76 3.03 16.78
CA ARG A 438 9.20 3.77 17.93
C ARG A 438 8.52 2.82 18.92
N ASP A 439 7.70 1.89 18.43
CA ASP A 439 6.97 0.96 19.28
C ASP A 439 7.93 -0.05 19.93
N LEU A 440 8.91 -0.56 19.17
CA LEU A 440 9.97 -1.44 19.68
C LEU A 440 10.85 -0.78 20.73
N LEU A 441 11.06 0.55 20.66
CA LEU A 441 11.79 1.29 21.70
C LEU A 441 11.14 1.15 23.08
N ILE A 442 9.81 1.02 23.14
CA ILE A 442 9.03 0.83 24.36
C ILE A 442 8.97 -0.66 24.72
N LEU A 443 8.60 -1.51 23.75
CA LEU A 443 8.45 -2.96 23.96
C LEU A 443 9.74 -3.62 24.45
N LYS A 444 10.91 -3.09 24.06
CA LYS A 444 12.21 -3.64 24.48
C LYS A 444 12.49 -3.55 25.99
N GLU A 445 11.65 -2.86 26.75
CA GLU A 445 11.75 -2.86 28.22
C GLU A 445 11.47 -4.27 28.77
N LYS A 446 10.52 -5.01 28.19
CA LYS A 446 10.16 -6.39 28.58
C LYS A 446 10.51 -7.44 27.55
N TYR A 447 10.72 -7.07 26.29
CA TYR A 447 10.94 -8.00 25.20
C TYR A 447 12.34 -7.89 24.59
N ASP A 448 12.86 -9.00 24.11
CA ASP A 448 14.02 -9.03 23.22
C ASP A 448 13.56 -9.20 21.77
N THR A 449 14.10 -8.37 20.87
CA THR A 449 13.93 -8.58 19.42
C THR A 449 14.89 -9.66 18.98
N VAL A 450 14.37 -10.79 18.51
CA VAL A 450 15.17 -11.99 18.22
C VAL A 450 15.30 -12.30 16.73
N LYS A 451 14.37 -11.81 15.90
CA LYS A 451 14.44 -11.94 14.43
C LYS A 451 13.82 -10.72 13.76
N ILE A 452 14.36 -10.35 12.61
CA ILE A 452 13.92 -9.22 11.79
C ILE A 452 14.00 -9.66 10.34
N GLN A 453 12.89 -9.58 9.60
CA GLN A 453 12.80 -9.97 8.20
C GLN A 453 12.10 -8.87 7.40
N PRO A 454 12.87 -8.06 6.64
CA PRO A 454 12.30 -7.17 5.65
C PRO A 454 11.71 -7.96 4.48
N VAL A 455 10.64 -7.45 3.89
CA VAL A 455 9.93 -8.06 2.76
C VAL A 455 9.58 -6.97 1.75
N ASP A 456 9.95 -7.18 0.48
CA ASP A 456 9.58 -6.26 -0.59
C ASP A 456 8.17 -6.52 -1.10
N MET A 457 7.18 -5.90 -0.45
CA MET A 457 5.78 -5.96 -0.88
C MET A 457 5.47 -5.04 -2.07
N PHE A 458 6.26 -3.97 -2.23
CA PHE A 458 5.99 -2.90 -3.20
C PHE A 458 7.24 -2.55 -4.03
N PRO A 459 7.60 -3.41 -5.00
CA PRO A 459 8.63 -3.10 -6.00
C PRO A 459 8.45 -1.71 -6.63
N HIS A 460 9.56 -1.07 -7.00
CA HIS A 460 9.60 0.26 -7.62
C HIS A 460 9.11 1.43 -6.73
N THR A 461 8.82 1.16 -5.46
CA THR A 461 8.53 2.17 -4.44
C THR A 461 9.56 2.08 -3.30
N GLN A 462 9.58 3.11 -2.46
CA GLN A 462 10.37 3.15 -1.24
C GLN A 462 9.79 2.33 -0.08
N HIS A 463 8.57 1.79 -0.23
CA HIS A 463 7.89 1.07 0.84
C HIS A 463 8.47 -0.33 1.02
N VAL A 464 8.58 -0.75 2.28
CA VAL A 464 9.09 -2.05 2.71
C VAL A 464 8.23 -2.53 3.87
N GLU A 465 7.81 -3.79 3.81
CA GLU A 465 7.20 -4.47 4.95
C GLU A 465 8.32 -5.05 5.82
N ASN A 466 8.13 -5.14 7.12
CA ASN A 466 9.10 -5.74 8.03
C ASN A 466 8.39 -6.56 9.12
N VAL A 467 8.82 -7.80 9.30
CA VAL A 467 8.35 -8.69 10.37
C VAL A 467 9.42 -8.77 11.46
N ALA A 468 9.04 -8.45 12.70
CA ALA A 468 9.90 -8.58 13.86
C ALA A 468 9.32 -9.60 14.85
N LEU A 469 10.15 -10.55 15.31
CA LEU A 469 9.80 -11.46 16.39
C LEU A 469 10.37 -10.92 17.70
N LEU A 470 9.49 -10.74 18.67
CA LEU A 470 9.81 -10.36 20.03
C LEU A 470 9.55 -11.53 20.97
N LYS A 471 10.44 -11.73 21.95
CA LYS A 471 10.26 -12.72 23.02
C LYS A 471 10.32 -12.05 24.38
N LEU A 472 9.41 -12.42 25.27
CA LEU A 472 9.39 -11.89 26.63
C LEU A 472 10.69 -12.29 27.37
N ARG A 473 11.30 -11.33 28.07
CA ARG A 473 12.44 -11.58 28.96
C ARG A 473 11.96 -12.40 30.16
N LYS A 474 12.73 -13.44 30.50
CA LYS A 474 12.49 -14.27 31.68
C LYS A 474 13.19 -13.72 32.91
#